data_AF-A0A022RCB0-F1
#
_entry.id   AF-A0A022RCB0-F1
#
_cell.length_a   1.000
_cell.length_b   1.000
_cell.length_c   1.000
_cell.angle_alpha   90.00
_cell.angle_beta   90.00
_cell.angle_gamma   90.00
#
_symmetry.space_group_name_H-M   'P 1'
#
loop_
_entity.id
_entity.type
_entity.pdbx_description
1 polymer ?
#
loop_
_entity_poly.entity_id
_entity_poly.type
_entity_poly.pdbx_seq_one_letter_code
_entity_poly.pdbx_strand_id
1 'polypeptide(L)'
;NNPKKSGPTLNETFLGLLYPTENYKVYGYLTNTKVKFILVTTDLDVRDADVRNFFRRFHSAYVDAVSNPFHIPGKKITSKIFAERVSTIVKSFGLSSAS
;
A
#
# COMPACT_ATOMS: atom_id res chain seq x y z
N ASN A 1 -7.47 -15.61 28.54
CA ASN A 1 -6.73 -16.28 27.46
C ASN A 1 -6.27 -15.21 26.47
N ASN A 2 -5.03 -14.73 26.58
CA ASN A 2 -4.54 -13.59 25.80
C ASN A 2 -4.13 -14.10 24.40
N PRO A 3 -4.78 -13.70 23.30
CA PRO A 3 -4.33 -14.10 21.97
C PRO A 3 -2.95 -13.48 21.76
N LYS A 4 -1.95 -14.34 21.56
CA LYS A 4 -0.59 -13.92 21.21
C LYS A 4 -0.68 -13.09 19.93
N LYS A 5 -0.57 -11.76 20.03
CA LYS A 5 -0.22 -10.91 18.89
C LYS A 5 1.11 -11.45 18.37
N SER A 6 1.07 -12.21 17.28
CA SER A 6 2.25 -12.59 16.54
C SER A 6 3.00 -11.31 16.23
N GLY A 7 4.17 -11.12 16.85
CA GLY A 7 5.04 -10.00 16.55
C GLY A 7 5.35 -9.96 15.05
N PRO A 8 5.68 -8.79 14.49
CA PRO A 8 6.00 -8.69 13.07
C PRO A 8 7.13 -9.65 12.78
N THR A 9 6.90 -10.59 11.87
CA THR A 9 7.99 -11.41 11.34
C THR A 9 8.97 -10.46 10.67
N LEU A 10 10.28 -10.65 10.88
CA LEU A 10 11.34 -9.71 10.47
C LEU A 10 11.37 -9.39 8.96
N ASN A 11 10.54 -10.05 8.15
CA ASN A 11 10.40 -9.89 6.70
C ASN A 11 9.00 -9.43 6.25
N GLU A 12 8.15 -8.97 7.16
CA GLU A 12 6.81 -8.52 6.82
C GLU A 12 6.85 -7.11 6.21
N THR A 13 6.69 -7.04 4.89
CA THR A 13 6.67 -5.76 4.12
C THR A 13 5.50 -4.85 4.51
N PHE A 14 4.42 -5.41 5.07
CA PHE A 14 3.29 -4.64 5.58
C PHE A 14 3.52 -4.26 7.05
N LEU A 15 3.58 -2.96 7.31
CA LEU A 15 3.84 -2.41 8.65
C LEU A 15 2.58 -2.24 9.50
N GLY A 16 1.39 -2.44 8.91
CA GLY A 16 0.12 -2.21 9.60
C GLY A 16 -0.26 -0.73 9.69
N LEU A 17 -1.19 -0.46 10.61
CA LEU A 17 -1.62 0.89 10.97
C LEU A 17 -0.48 1.61 11.68
N LEU A 18 0.03 2.69 11.07
CA LEU A 18 1.11 3.51 11.63
C LEU A 18 0.58 4.60 12.57
N TYR A 19 -0.57 5.18 12.23
CA TYR A 19 -1.17 6.26 13.00
C TYR A 19 -2.70 6.18 12.95
N PRO A 20 -3.37 5.96 14.10
CA PRO A 20 -4.81 6.09 14.21
C PRO A 20 -5.18 7.57 14.41
N THR A 21 -5.98 8.13 13.50
CA THR A 21 -6.65 9.43 13.70
C THR A 21 -8.16 9.19 13.73
N GLU A 22 -8.90 10.11 14.33
CA GLU A 22 -10.37 10.07 14.34
C GLU A 22 -10.96 10.13 12.92
N ASN A 23 -10.32 10.86 12.01
CA ASN A 23 -10.89 11.15 10.68
C ASN A 23 -10.22 10.38 9.53
N TYR A 24 -9.08 9.73 9.80
CA TYR A 24 -8.35 8.95 8.80
C TYR A 24 -7.39 7.95 9.44
N LYS A 25 -7.09 6.90 8.68
CA LYS A 25 -6.09 5.89 9.03
C LYS A 25 -4.89 5.99 8.11
N VAL A 26 -3.69 5.82 8.67
CA VAL A 26 -2.42 5.78 7.92
C VAL A 26 -1.82 4.39 8.01
N TYR A 27 -1.64 3.74 6.87
CA TYR A 27 -1.01 2.43 6.77
C TYR A 27 0.35 2.51 6.10
N GLY A 28 1.26 1.63 6.51
CA GLY A 28 2.64 1.59 6.02
C GLY A 28 2.97 0.29 5.30
N TYR A 29 3.80 0.41 4.27
CA TYR A 29 4.43 -0.72 3.59
C TYR A 29 5.87 -0.37 3.22
N LEU A 30 6.82 -1.24 3.57
CA LEU A 30 8.24 -1.07 3.28
C LEU A 30 8.70 -2.19 2.35
N THR A 31 9.12 -1.84 1.14
CA THR A 31 9.69 -2.82 0.21
C THR A 31 11.05 -3.31 0.70
N ASN A 32 11.51 -4.44 0.17
CA ASN A 32 12.86 -4.95 0.44
C ASN A 32 13.95 -3.95 0.02
N THR A 33 13.68 -3.15 -1.03
CA THR A 33 14.54 -2.06 -1.51
C THR A 33 14.40 -0.76 -0.71
N LYS A 34 13.72 -0.81 0.45
CA LYS A 34 13.53 0.30 1.39
C LYS A 34 12.70 1.48 0.83
N VAL A 35 11.90 1.24 -0.21
CA VAL A 35 10.90 2.18 -0.68
C VAL A 35 9.70 2.13 0.26
N LYS A 36 9.24 3.30 0.71
CA LYS A 36 8.12 3.45 1.65
C LYS A 36 6.85 3.78 0.85
N PHE A 37 5.83 2.95 0.97
CA PHE A 37 4.48 3.28 0.53
C PHE A 37 3.62 3.62 1.72
N ILE A 38 2.84 4.69 1.58
CA ILE A 38 1.92 5.20 2.59
C ILE A 38 0.53 5.24 1.97
N LEU A 39 -0.44 4.63 2.64
CA LEU A 39 -1.85 4.74 2.31
C LEU A 39 -2.53 5.56 3.39
N VAL A 40 -3.20 6.63 2.98
CA VAL A 40 -4.09 7.42 3.85
C VAL A 40 -5.51 7.20 3.36
N THR A 41 -6.40 6.81 4.25
CA THR A 41 -7.82 6.59 3.93
C THR A 41 -8.71 7.17 5.01
N THR A 42 -9.82 7.78 4.59
CA THR A 42 -10.90 8.23 5.50
C THR A 42 -11.86 7.10 5.83
N ASP A 43 -11.70 5.94 5.20
CA ASP A 43 -12.44 4.73 5.55
C ASP A 43 -11.91 4.16 6.87
N LEU A 44 -12.69 4.37 7.93
CA LEU A 44 -12.35 3.96 9.28
C LEU A 44 -12.63 2.47 9.53
N ASP A 45 -13.37 1.78 8.66
CA ASP A 45 -13.76 0.37 8.84
C ASP A 45 -12.93 -0.58 7.97
N VAL A 46 -11.99 -0.04 7.20
CA VAL A 46 -11.09 -0.82 6.35
C VAL A 46 -10.35 -1.92 7.11
N ARG A 47 -10.34 -3.12 6.53
CA ARG A 47 -9.69 -4.30 7.09
C ARG A 47 -8.24 -4.39 6.63
N ASP A 48 -7.36 -4.87 7.50
CA ASP A 48 -5.95 -5.10 7.18
C ASP A 48 -5.75 -6.00 5.95
N ALA A 49 -6.62 -6.98 5.72
CA ALA A 49 -6.56 -7.86 4.55
C ALA A 49 -6.72 -7.08 3.23
N ASP A 50 -7.65 -6.13 3.19
CA ASP A 50 -7.91 -5.29 2.02
C ASP A 50 -6.73 -4.33 1.79
N VAL A 51 -6.18 -3.76 2.85
CA VAL A 51 -4.98 -2.90 2.79
C VAL A 51 -3.75 -3.68 2.31
N ARG A 52 -3.55 -4.90 2.81
CA ARG A 52 -2.47 -5.80 2.35
C ARG A 52 -2.61 -6.09 0.85
N ASN A 53 -3.82 -6.38 0.38
CA ASN A 53 -4.08 -6.62 -1.04
C ASN A 53 -3.85 -5.36 -1.89
N PHE A 54 -4.26 -4.19 -1.40
CA PHE A 54 -3.95 -2.90 -2.02
C PHE A 54 -2.44 -2.72 -2.20
N PHE A 55 -1.65 -2.85 -1.13
CA PHE A 55 -0.21 -2.67 -1.20
C PHE A 55 0.47 -3.69 -2.11
N ARG A 56 0.01 -4.94 -2.12
CA ARG A 56 0.56 -5.98 -3.01
C ARG A 56 0.36 -5.59 -4.49
N ARG A 57 -0.83 -5.12 -4.86
CA ARG A 57 -1.14 -4.66 -6.23
C ARG A 57 -0.40 -3.38 -6.58
N PHE A 58 -0.32 -2.44 -5.65
CA PHE A 58 0.42 -1.19 -5.83
C PHE A 58 1.93 -1.43 -6.00
N HIS A 59 2.51 -2.33 -5.21
CA HIS A 59 3.92 -2.72 -5.32
C HIS A 59 4.21 -3.36 -6.68
N SER A 60 3.33 -4.24 -7.18
CA SER A 60 3.46 -4.80 -8.53
C SER A 60 3.45 -3.72 -9.61
N ALA A 61 2.52 -2.76 -9.55
CA ALA A 61 2.50 -1.63 -10.49
C ALA A 61 3.75 -0.76 -10.39
N TYR A 62 4.28 -0.55 -9.17
CA TYR A 62 5.51 0.20 -8.95
C TYR A 62 6.72 -0.50 -9.57
N VAL A 63 6.87 -1.81 -9.36
CA VAL A 63 7.95 -2.62 -9.96
C VAL A 63 7.93 -2.49 -11.48
N ASP A 64 6.76 -2.62 -12.11
CA ASP A 64 6.64 -2.47 -13.56
C ASP A 64 7.09 -1.08 -14.04
N ALA A 65 6.74 -0.02 -13.32
CA ALA A 65 7.10 1.34 -13.67
C ALA A 65 8.60 1.64 -13.52
N VAL A 66 9.24 1.13 -12.47
CA VAL A 66 10.66 1.39 -12.19
C VAL A 66 11.61 0.41 -12.87
N SER A 67 11.10 -0.71 -13.41
CA SER A 67 11.88 -1.66 -14.22
C SER A 67 12.12 -1.17 -15.66
N ASN A 68 11.59 0.01 -16.03
CA ASN A 68 11.88 0.64 -17.30
C ASN A 68 13.36 1.09 -17.34
N PRO A 69 14.17 0.73 -18.35
CA PRO A 69 15.59 1.08 -18.42
C PRO A 69 15.86 2.60 -18.53
N PHE A 70 14.85 3.40 -18.86
CA PHE A 70 14.89 4.86 -18.88
C PHE A 70 14.32 5.51 -17.61
N HIS A 71 13.91 4.72 -16.61
CA HIS A 71 13.53 5.24 -15.31
C HIS A 71 14.76 5.82 -14.60
N ILE A 72 14.61 7.01 -14.03
CA ILE A 72 15.66 7.66 -13.24
C ILE A 72 15.28 7.50 -11.76
N PRO A 73 16.03 6.71 -10.97
CA PRO A 73 15.76 6.54 -9.55
C PRO A 73 15.71 7.88 -8.81
N GLY A 74 14.79 8.01 -7.86
CA GLY A 74 14.60 9.23 -7.07
C GLY A 74 13.88 10.37 -7.80
N LYS A 75 13.60 10.24 -9.10
CA LYS A 75 12.72 11.16 -9.83
C LYS A 75 11.27 10.70 -9.76
N LYS A 76 10.35 11.66 -9.90
CA LYS A 76 8.91 11.39 -9.93
C LYS A 76 8.56 10.47 -11.10
N ILE A 77 7.77 9.43 -10.84
CA ILE A 77 7.19 8.59 -11.90
C ILE A 77 6.08 9.40 -12.61
N THR A 78 6.23 9.64 -13.90
CA THR A 78 5.28 10.40 -14.75
C THR A 78 4.57 9.54 -15.80
N SER A 79 4.73 8.21 -15.73
CA SER A 79 4.11 7.25 -16.65
C SER A 79 2.58 7.29 -16.58
N LYS A 80 1.91 7.50 -17.72
CA LYS A 80 0.44 7.47 -17.84
C LYS A 80 -0.12 6.08 -17.51
N ILE A 81 0.52 5.02 -18.01
CA ILE A 81 0.13 3.63 -17.77
C ILE A 81 0.18 3.30 -16.28
N PHE A 82 1.23 3.75 -15.58
CA PHE A 82 1.32 3.59 -14.13
C PHE A 82 0.17 4.30 -13.42
N ALA A 83 -0.11 5.55 -13.79
CA ALA A 83 -1.21 6.33 -13.20
C ALA A 83 -2.58 5.65 -13.40
N GLU A 84 -2.86 5.13 -14.60
CA GLU A 84 -4.10 4.42 -14.92
C GLU A 84 -4.26 3.12 -14.10
N ARG A 85 -3.16 2.36 -13.96
CA ARG A 85 -3.14 1.15 -13.12
C ARG A 85 -3.40 1.47 -11.65
N VAL A 86 -2.76 2.50 -11.12
CA VAL A 86 -2.98 2.96 -9.73
C VAL A 86 -4.43 3.43 -9.55
N SER A 87 -4.99 4.19 -10.49
CA SER A 87 -6.39 4.63 -10.47
C SER A 87 -7.34 3.42 -10.39
N THR A 88 -7.10 2.38 -11.17
CA THR A 88 -7.88 1.14 -11.14
C THR A 88 -7.78 0.42 -9.79
N ILE A 89 -6.58 0.36 -9.19
CA ILE A 89 -6.38 -0.24 -7.87
C ILE A 89 -7.18 0.54 -6.81
N VAL A 90 -7.08 1.87 -6.79
CA VAL A 90 -7.79 2.73 -5.83
C VAL A 90 -9.31 2.58 -5.96
N LYS A 91 -9.85 2.58 -7.19
CA LYS A 91 -11.29 2.37 -7.43
C LYS A 91 -11.77 1.03 -6.88
N SER A 92 -11.04 -0.06 -7.15
CA SER A 92 -11.40 -1.38 -6.65
C SER A 92 -11.27 -1.52 -5.13
N PHE A 93 -10.37 -0.75 -4.51
CA PHE A 93 -10.17 -0.75 -3.06
C PHE A 93 -11.36 -0.12 -2.34
N GLY A 94 -11.82 1.05 -2.79
CA GLY A 94 -12.99 1.71 -2.18
C GLY A 94 -14.31 0.95 -2.35
N LEU A 95 -14.42 0.08 -3.36
CA LEU A 95 -15.58 -0.80 -3.53
C LEU A 95 -15.57 -1.99 -2.54
N SER A 96 -14.38 -2.52 -2.22
CA SER A 96 -14.25 -3.68 -1.32
C SER A 96 -14.52 -3.38 0.15
N SER A 97 -14.39 -2.12 0.56
CA SER A 97 -14.61 -1.69 1.94
C SER A 97 -16.03 -1.19 2.22
N ALA A 98 -16.80 -0.88 1.18
CA ALA A 98 -18.22 -0.52 1.28
C ALA A 98 -19.17 -1.74 1.28
N SER A 99 -18.64 -2.97 1.23
CA SER A 99 -19.40 -4.23 1.15
C SER A 99 -19.34 -5.04 2.45
#